data_AF-A0A1H0BA01-F1
#
_entry.id   AF-A0A1H0BA01-F1
#
_cell.length_a   1.000
_cell.length_b   1.000
_cell.length_c   1.000
_cell.angle_alpha   90.00
_cell.angle_beta   90.00
_cell.angle_gamma   90.00
#
_symmetry.space_group_name_H-M   'P 1'
#
loop_
_entity.id
_entity.type
_entity.pdbx_description
1 polymer ?
#
loop_
_entity_poly.entity_id
_entity_poly.type
_entity_poly.pdbx_seq_one_letter_code
_entity_poly.pdbx_strand_id
1 'polypeptide(L)'
;MYWIEICNDGSYVTGGEEYPLLAEGIQQLESYEGERSGDDWAKATLLFGIETQHGAFAWEVEIIEYLERGVTSFLGYRITQHPDQVFLKDEVTFSIQDGWAYPKEPTLDLQPKVHKMRLV
;
A
#
# COMPACT_ATOMS: atom_id res chain seq x y z
N MET A 1 5.55 10.94 -2.18
CA MET A 1 4.11 10.71 -2.47
C MET A 1 4.04 9.24 -2.82
N TYR A 2 3.28 8.47 -2.06
CA TYR A 2 3.13 7.04 -2.28
C TYR A 2 1.92 6.76 -3.16
N TRP A 3 1.93 5.61 -3.83
CA TRP A 3 0.72 5.00 -4.41
C TRP A 3 0.73 3.49 -4.19
N ILE A 4 -0.44 2.88 -4.25
CA ILE A 4 -0.59 1.43 -4.23
C ILE A 4 -0.50 0.94 -5.67
N GLU A 5 0.38 -0.04 -5.91
CA GLU A 5 0.49 -0.76 -7.16
C GLU A 5 -0.19 -2.12 -7.03
N ILE A 6 -0.90 -2.52 -8.09
CA ILE A 6 -1.49 -3.85 -8.24
C ILE A 6 -0.53 -4.66 -9.11
N CYS A 7 0.12 -5.68 -8.54
CA CYS A 7 1.32 -6.26 -9.12
C CYS A 7 1.05 -7.39 -10.12
N ASN A 8 -0.15 -7.99 -10.08
CA ASN A 8 -0.51 -9.11 -10.94
C ASN A 8 -2.03 -9.22 -11.15
N ASP A 9 -2.40 -9.86 -12.25
CA ASP A 9 -3.74 -10.38 -12.46
C ASP A 9 -4.01 -11.58 -11.55
N GLY A 10 -5.27 -11.77 -11.19
CA GLY A 10 -5.77 -12.95 -10.47
C GLY A 10 -6.73 -13.78 -11.33
N SER A 11 -7.35 -14.78 -10.71
CA SER A 11 -8.36 -15.63 -11.36
C SER A 11 -9.32 -16.22 -10.33
N TYR A 12 -10.54 -16.52 -10.79
CA TYR A 12 -11.53 -17.25 -9.99
C TYR A 12 -12.24 -18.30 -10.84
N VAL A 13 -12.80 -19.31 -10.17
CA VAL A 13 -13.53 -20.42 -10.78
C VAL A 13 -14.99 -20.36 -10.36
N THR A 14 -15.90 -20.50 -11.32
CA THR A 14 -17.34 -20.68 -11.08
C THR A 14 -17.93 -21.60 -12.13
N GLY A 15 -18.83 -22.49 -11.73
CA GLY A 15 -19.41 -23.48 -12.64
C GLY A 15 -18.39 -24.43 -13.29
N GLY A 16 -17.17 -24.54 -12.75
CA GLY A 16 -16.07 -25.33 -13.33
C GLY A 16 -15.27 -24.60 -14.42
N GLU A 17 -15.61 -23.35 -14.72
CA GLU A 17 -14.89 -22.50 -15.65
C GLU A 17 -14.08 -21.43 -14.91
N GLU A 18 -12.95 -21.06 -15.49
CA GLU A 18 -12.02 -20.08 -14.92
C GLU A 18 -12.14 -18.73 -15.61
N TYR A 19 -12.15 -17.67 -14.82
CA TYR A 19 -12.36 -16.29 -15.23
C TYR A 19 -11.24 -15.40 -14.69
N PRO A 20 -10.72 -14.47 -15.50
CA PRO A 20 -9.64 -13.59 -15.06
C PRO A 20 -10.14 -12.46 -14.15
N LEU A 21 -9.28 -12.04 -13.22
CA LEU A 21 -9.36 -10.77 -12.50
C LEU A 21 -8.21 -9.89 -12.99
N LEU A 22 -8.50 -9.02 -13.96
CA LEU A 22 -7.47 -8.17 -14.56
C LEU A 22 -7.18 -6.99 -13.66
N ALA A 23 -5.90 -6.77 -13.34
CA ALA A 23 -5.44 -5.67 -12.50
C ALA A 23 -5.85 -4.30 -13.05
N GLU A 24 -5.88 -4.15 -14.38
CA GLU A 24 -6.34 -2.93 -15.07
C GLU A 24 -7.81 -2.57 -14.78
N GLY A 25 -8.63 -3.56 -14.41
CA GLY A 25 -10.04 -3.37 -14.08
C GLY A 25 -10.30 -3.03 -12.62
N ILE A 26 -9.28 -3.12 -11.76
CA ILE A 26 -9.41 -2.88 -10.32
C ILE A 26 -9.25 -1.38 -10.06
N GLN A 27 -10.25 -0.80 -9.40
CA GLN A 27 -10.30 0.62 -9.12
C GLN A 27 -10.24 0.89 -7.62
N GLN A 28 -9.60 2.00 -7.24
CA GLN A 28 -9.70 2.51 -5.88
C GLN A 28 -11.12 3.03 -5.66
N LEU A 29 -11.79 2.53 -4.62
CA LEU A 29 -13.11 2.97 -4.18
C LEU A 29 -12.97 4.13 -3.19
N GLU A 30 -14.08 4.76 -2.81
CA GLU A 30 -14.07 5.78 -1.76
C GLU A 30 -13.52 5.18 -0.45
N SER A 31 -12.35 5.65 -0.02
CA SER A 31 -11.71 5.22 1.22
C SER A 31 -12.37 5.91 2.40
N TYR A 32 -12.71 5.15 3.44
CA TYR A 32 -13.18 5.68 4.69
C TYR A 32 -12.58 4.86 5.85
N GLU A 33 -12.20 5.57 6.91
CA GLU A 33 -11.50 5.09 8.11
C GLU A 33 -9.96 5.10 8.08
N GLY A 34 -9.42 5.85 9.04
CA GLY A 34 -8.02 5.83 9.44
C GLY A 34 -7.92 6.01 10.95
N GLU A 35 -6.90 5.42 11.55
CA GLU A 35 -6.54 5.58 12.95
C GLU A 35 -5.35 6.54 13.04
N ARG A 36 -5.28 7.39 14.07
CA ARG A 36 -4.15 8.30 14.24
C ARG A 36 -3.73 8.36 15.70
N SER A 37 -2.43 8.29 15.93
CA SER A 37 -1.82 8.48 17.25
C SER A 37 -1.08 9.81 17.28
N GLY A 38 -1.80 10.87 17.67
CA GLY A 38 -1.23 12.22 17.78
C GLY A 38 -0.50 12.65 16.50
N ASP A 39 0.78 12.97 16.63
CA ASP A 39 1.67 13.31 15.50
C ASP A 39 2.74 12.25 15.24
N ASP A 40 2.62 11.05 15.82
CA ASP A 40 3.57 9.96 15.61
C ASP A 40 3.26 9.21 14.30
N TRP A 41 2.06 8.64 14.19
CA TRP A 41 1.63 7.89 13.02
C TRP A 41 0.14 8.01 12.71
N ALA A 42 -0.19 7.78 11.43
CA ALA A 42 -1.54 7.65 10.92
C ALA A 42 -1.67 6.36 10.10
N LYS A 43 -2.61 5.49 10.45
CA LYS A 43 -3.00 4.31 9.69
C LYS A 43 -4.17 4.67 8.78
N ALA A 44 -4.15 4.17 7.55
CA ALA A 44 -5.26 4.31 6.61
C ALA A 44 -5.63 2.96 5.99
N THR A 45 -6.92 2.78 5.75
CA THR A 45 -7.45 1.66 4.99
C THR A 45 -7.93 2.16 3.64
N LEU A 46 -7.34 1.64 2.56
CA LEU A 46 -7.68 1.96 1.18
C LEU A 46 -8.50 0.82 0.60
N LEU A 47 -9.65 1.16 0.01
CA LEU A 47 -10.55 0.18 -0.60
C LEU A 47 -10.28 0.08 -2.10
N PHE A 48 -10.17 -1.14 -2.59
CA PHE A 48 -10.06 -1.46 -4.02
C PHE A 48 -11.15 -2.43 -4.41
N GLY A 49 -11.64 -2.36 -5.65
CA GLY A 49 -12.63 -3.32 -6.12
C GLY A 49 -12.74 -3.43 -7.62
N ILE A 50 -13.35 -4.53 -8.06
CA ILE A 50 -13.68 -4.82 -9.45
C ILE A 50 -15.04 -5.49 -9.53
N GLU A 51 -15.87 -5.02 -10.47
CA GLU A 51 -17.12 -5.68 -10.82
C GLU A 51 -16.90 -6.68 -11.94
N THR A 52 -17.39 -7.90 -11.75
CA THR A 52 -17.34 -8.96 -12.75
C THR A 52 -18.75 -9.38 -13.13
N GLN A 53 -18.89 -10.20 -14.16
CA GLN A 53 -20.20 -10.77 -14.52
C GLN A 53 -20.81 -11.68 -13.43
N HIS A 54 -20.00 -12.12 -12.45
CA HIS A 54 -20.43 -13.00 -11.36
C HIS A 54 -20.53 -12.26 -10.01
N GLY A 55 -20.36 -10.94 -10.02
CA GLY A 55 -20.41 -10.08 -8.84
C GLY A 55 -19.08 -9.38 -8.53
N ALA A 56 -19.09 -8.65 -7.43
CA ALA A 56 -18.00 -7.78 -7.03
C ALA A 56 -16.93 -8.49 -6.20
N PHE A 57 -15.68 -8.12 -6.43
CA PHE A 57 -14.57 -8.39 -5.53
C PHE A 57 -14.08 -7.08 -4.92
N ALA A 58 -13.82 -7.06 -3.62
CA ALA A 58 -13.25 -5.90 -2.93
C ALA A 58 -12.12 -6.30 -1.99
N TRP A 59 -11.11 -5.44 -1.90
CA TRP A 59 -9.94 -5.59 -1.04
C TRP A 59 -9.78 -4.36 -0.15
N GLU A 60 -9.43 -4.62 1.11
CA GLU A 60 -8.87 -3.62 2.01
C GLU A 60 -7.36 -3.70 1.95
N VAL A 61 -6.71 -2.56 1.70
CA VAL A 61 -5.27 -2.40 1.74
C VAL A 61 -4.92 -1.47 2.89
N GLU A 62 -4.13 -1.95 3.83
CA GLU A 62 -3.72 -1.20 5.02
C GLU A 62 -2.32 -0.62 4.85
N ILE A 63 -2.19 0.68 5.18
CA ILE A 63 -0.91 1.38 5.22
C ILE A 63 -0.76 2.14 6.54
N ILE A 64 0.48 2.45 6.90
CA ILE A 64 0.81 3.33 8.02
C ILE A 64 1.80 4.40 7.58
N GLU A 65 1.50 5.65 7.88
CA GLU A 65 2.38 6.81 7.69
C GLU A 65 2.98 7.23 9.03
N TYR A 66 4.31 7.30 9.10
CA TYR A 66 5.06 7.86 10.22
C TYR A 66 5.30 9.34 9.97
N LEU A 67 4.47 10.19 10.59
CA LEU A 67 4.27 11.59 10.20
C LEU A 67 5.55 12.43 10.35
N GLU A 68 6.28 12.27 11.45
CA GLU A 68 7.55 12.99 11.66
C GLU A 68 8.66 12.54 10.69
N ARG A 69 8.61 11.29 10.24
CA ARG A 69 9.62 10.69 9.36
C ARG A 69 9.30 10.89 7.89
N GLY A 70 8.05 11.19 7.56
CA GLY A 70 7.56 11.26 6.18
C GLY A 70 7.73 9.93 5.44
N VAL A 71 7.56 8.81 6.14
CA VAL A 71 7.71 7.45 5.60
C VAL A 71 6.38 6.73 5.68
N THR A 72 6.00 6.03 4.60
CA THR A 72 4.81 5.18 4.57
C THR A 72 5.21 3.72 4.40
N SER A 73 4.59 2.84 5.18
CA SER A 73 4.79 1.39 5.12
C SER A 73 3.51 0.67 4.74
N PHE A 74 3.66 -0.39 3.95
CA PHE A 74 2.59 -1.35 3.67
C PHE A 74 2.40 -2.29 4.86
N LEU A 75 1.18 -2.41 5.36
CA LEU A 75 0.86 -3.33 6.45
C LEU A 75 0.31 -4.66 5.92
N GLY A 76 -0.44 -4.62 4.82
CA GLY A 76 -1.01 -5.82 4.20
C GLY A 76 -2.27 -5.51 3.43
N TYR A 77 -2.89 -6.56 2.91
CA TYR A 77 -4.18 -6.49 2.25
C TYR A 77 -5.00 -7.75 2.53
N ARG A 78 -6.32 -7.63 2.40
CA ARG A 78 -7.25 -8.75 2.53
C ARG A 78 -8.45 -8.54 1.62
N ILE A 79 -9.00 -9.64 1.10
CA ILE A 79 -10.29 -9.63 0.43
C ILE A 79 -11.42 -9.45 1.47
N THR A 80 -12.32 -8.52 1.23
CA THR A 80 -13.47 -8.21 2.12
C THR A 80 -14.82 -8.48 1.48
N GLN A 81 -14.87 -8.54 0.15
CA GLN A 81 -16.04 -8.93 -0.60
C GLN A 81 -15.63 -9.86 -1.73
N HIS A 82 -16.35 -10.97 -1.87
CA HIS A 82 -16.32 -11.83 -3.06
C HIS A 82 -17.69 -12.50 -3.23
N PRO A 83 -18.06 -12.94 -4.43
CA PRO A 83 -19.31 -13.69 -4.63
C PRO A 83 -19.30 -15.04 -3.87
N ASP A 84 -20.47 -15.51 -3.42
CA ASP A 84 -20.57 -16.74 -2.61
C ASP A 84 -20.24 -18.02 -3.41
N GLN A 85 -20.48 -18.01 -4.71
CA GLN A 85 -20.38 -19.19 -5.59
C GLN A 85 -19.10 -19.23 -6.41
N VAL A 86 -18.11 -18.39 -6.09
CA VAL A 86 -16.81 -18.39 -6.76
C VAL A 86 -15.73 -18.96 -5.84
N PHE A 87 -14.74 -19.62 -6.45
CA PHE A 87 -13.51 -20.02 -5.79
C PHE A 87 -12.36 -19.16 -6.30
N LEU A 88 -11.75 -18.34 -5.44
CA LEU A 88 -10.55 -17.59 -5.80
C LEU A 88 -9.39 -18.56 -5.99
N LYS A 89 -8.85 -18.62 -7.21
CA LYS A 89 -7.80 -19.57 -7.59
C LYS A 89 -6.43 -18.90 -7.55
N ASP A 90 -6.30 -17.76 -8.23
CA ASP A 90 -5.09 -16.93 -8.19
C ASP A 90 -5.44 -15.56 -7.60
N GLU A 91 -4.70 -15.15 -6.57
CA GLU A 91 -4.98 -13.92 -5.84
C GLU A 91 -4.26 -12.71 -6.48
N VAL A 92 -4.94 -11.56 -6.47
CA VAL A 92 -4.35 -10.26 -6.83
C VAL A 92 -3.47 -9.80 -5.68
N THR A 93 -2.26 -9.32 -5.98
CA THR A 93 -1.33 -8.80 -4.97
C THR A 93 -1.15 -7.28 -5.08
N PHE A 94 -0.93 -6.65 -3.92
CA PHE A 94 -0.75 -5.21 -3.78
C PHE A 94 0.63 -4.91 -3.20
N SER A 95 1.24 -3.81 -3.64
CA SER A 95 2.45 -3.28 -3.05
C SER A 95 2.37 -1.76 -2.89
N ILE A 96 3.16 -1.21 -1.98
CA ILE A 96 3.38 0.23 -1.91
C ILE A 96 4.56 0.60 -2.79
N GLN A 97 4.35 1.54 -3.70
CA GLN A 97 5.41 2.21 -4.42
C GLN A 97 5.58 3.58 -3.81
N ASP A 98 6.73 3.80 -3.18
CA ASP A 98 7.12 5.15 -2.80
C ASP A 98 7.73 5.78 -4.05
N GLY A 99 7.06 6.81 -4.59
CA GLY A 99 7.66 7.60 -5.65
C GLY A 99 8.89 8.27 -5.08
N TRP A 100 10.07 7.71 -5.36
CA TRP A 100 11.38 8.13 -4.83
C TRP A 100 11.53 9.66 -4.82
N ALA A 101 11.05 10.30 -3.76
CA ALA A 101 11.54 11.58 -3.32
C ALA A 101 12.63 11.20 -2.34
N TYR A 102 13.88 11.29 -2.81
CA TYR A 102 15.09 11.24 -2.02
C TYR A 102 14.79 11.56 -0.55
N PRO A 103 15.06 10.66 0.41
CA PRO A 103 15.01 11.05 1.81
C PRO A 103 15.85 12.31 1.89
N LYS A 104 15.23 13.45 2.26
CA LYS A 104 15.99 14.66 2.53
C LYS A 104 16.96 14.21 3.61
N GLU A 105 18.24 14.09 3.26
CA GLU A 105 19.25 13.68 4.21
C GLU A 105 19.04 14.53 5.46
N PRO A 106 18.98 13.95 6.66
CA PRO A 106 19.01 14.77 7.85
C PRO A 106 20.28 15.59 7.74
N THR A 107 20.16 16.92 7.67
CA THR A 107 21.30 17.83 7.71
C THR A 107 21.96 17.62 9.06
N LEU A 108 22.86 16.64 9.12
CA LEU A 108 23.80 16.46 10.19
C LEU A 108 24.73 17.66 10.09
N ASP A 109 24.37 18.72 10.81
CA ASP A 109 25.15 19.93 10.98
C ASP A 109 26.38 19.56 11.84
N LEU A 110 27.27 18.76 11.25
CA LEU A 110 28.56 18.39 11.80
C LEU A 110 29.43 19.62 11.67
N GLN A 111 29.27 20.57 12.59
CA GLN A 111 30.22 21.65 12.73
C GLN A 111 31.61 21.03 12.94
N PRO A 112 32.57 21.27 12.04
CA PRO A 112 33.92 20.75 12.23
C PRO A 112 34.52 21.44 13.45
N LYS A 113 34.63 20.71 14.57
CA LYS A 113 35.49 21.11 15.69
C LYS A 113 36.94 21.03 15.21
N VAL A 114 37.43 22.10 14.60
CA VAL A 114 38.86 22.28 14.29
C VAL A 114 39.63 22.35 15.60
N HIS A 115 40.13 21.21 16.09
CA HIS A 115 41.18 21.21 17.10
C HIS A 115 42.51 21.50 16.40
N LYS A 116 42.96 22.75 16.46
CA LYS A 116 44.35 23.09 16.14
C LYS A 116 45.25 22.44 17.18
N MET A 117 45.82 21.27 16.87
CA MET A 117 46.98 20.77 17.62
C MET A 117 48.19 21.64 17.26
N ARG A 118 48.67 22.43 18.23
CA ARG A 118 50.02 23.00 18.19
C ARG A 118 51.00 21.87 18.52
N LEU A 119 51.84 21.52 17.57
CA LEU A 119 53.09 20.82 17.85
C LEU A 119 54.04 21.80 18.54
N VAL A 120 54.51 21.42 19.74
CA VAL A 120 55.61 22.06 20.46
C VAL A 120 56.79 21.12 20.40
#